data_AF-A0A1W9R923-F1
#
_entry.id   AF-A0A1W9R923-F1
#
_cell.length_a   1.000
_cell.length_b   1.000
_cell.length_c   1.000
_cell.angle_alpha   90.00
_cell.angle_beta   90.00
_cell.angle_gamma   90.00
#
_symmetry.space_group_name_H-M   'P 1'
#
loop_
_entity.id
_entity.type
_entity.pdbx_description
1 polymer ?
#
loop_
_entity_poly.entity_id
_entity_poly.type
_entity_poly.pdbx_seq_one_letter_code
_entity_poly.pdbx_strand_id
1 'polypeptide(L)'
;MKGLKKVDTHLKKKLKDPYFKELYELKKQKLKIAKKIIEYRIKYNLTQSQLAERIGITQQHLSKIENGEFSNILTLEKVLLFIGYKVKITAVPLPTKIIKRVLPPKITKLHPQIA
;
A
#
# COMPACT_ATOMS: atom_id res chain seq x y z
N MET A 1 -27.43 6.68 -11.05
CA MET A 1 -26.30 5.74 -10.85
C MET A 1 -25.72 5.14 -12.17
N LYS A 2 -25.50 5.93 -13.23
CA LYS A 2 -24.93 5.43 -14.53
C LYS A 2 -23.39 5.38 -14.57
N GLY A 3 -22.69 6.07 -13.66
CA GLY A 3 -21.21 6.18 -13.68
C GLY A 3 -20.45 4.96 -13.11
N LEU A 4 -20.97 4.33 -12.05
CA LEU A 4 -20.29 3.24 -11.34
C LEU A 4 -20.07 2.00 -12.20
N LYS A 5 -21.08 1.57 -12.97
CA LYS A 5 -20.98 0.42 -13.90
C LYS A 5 -19.84 0.58 -14.93
N LYS A 6 -19.54 1.81 -15.37
CA LYS A 6 -18.47 2.11 -16.35
C LYS A 6 -17.08 2.03 -15.71
N VAL A 7 -16.94 2.44 -14.44
CA VAL A 7 -15.69 2.33 -13.69
C VAL A 7 -15.36 0.87 -13.39
N ASP A 8 -16.34 0.09 -12.92
CA ASP A 8 -16.16 -1.33 -12.60
C ASP A 8 -15.73 -2.16 -13.82
N THR A 9 -16.36 -1.90 -14.96
CA THR A 9 -16.02 -2.57 -16.22
C THR A 9 -14.64 -2.17 -16.75
N HIS A 10 -14.25 -0.91 -16.62
CA HIS A 10 -12.90 -0.45 -16.98
C HIS A 10 -11.83 -1.05 -16.05
N LEU A 11 -12.09 -1.10 -14.74
CA LEU A 11 -11.20 -1.70 -13.76
C LEU A 11 -11.00 -3.19 -14.04
N LYS A 12 -12.08 -3.95 -14.29
CA LYS A 12 -11.99 -5.38 -14.68
C LYS A 12 -11.10 -5.61 -15.90
N LYS A 13 -11.14 -4.71 -16.88
CA LYS A 13 -10.24 -4.78 -18.06
C LYS A 13 -8.78 -4.56 -17.66
N LYS A 14 -8.48 -3.53 -16.86
CA LYS A 14 -7.10 -3.26 -16.41
C LYS A 14 -6.55 -4.35 -15.50
N LEU A 15 -7.38 -4.99 -14.67
CA LEU A 15 -6.96 -6.09 -13.79
C LEU A 15 -6.52 -7.37 -14.53
N LYS A 16 -6.78 -7.49 -15.84
CA LYS A 16 -6.23 -8.57 -16.67
C LYS A 16 -4.73 -8.44 -16.88
N ASP A 17 -4.20 -7.21 -16.78
CA ASP A 17 -2.79 -6.91 -16.90
C ASP A 17 -2.06 -7.29 -15.60
N PRO A 18 -1.12 -8.27 -15.62
CA PRO A 18 -0.55 -8.82 -14.39
C PRO A 18 0.18 -7.80 -13.51
N TYR A 19 0.88 -6.83 -14.09
CA TYR A 19 1.61 -5.84 -13.30
C TYR A 19 0.72 -4.69 -12.84
N PHE A 20 -0.30 -4.29 -13.61
CA PHE A 20 -1.34 -3.42 -13.07
C PHE A 20 -2.05 -4.08 -11.88
N LYS A 21 -2.37 -5.37 -11.99
CA LYS A 21 -2.99 -6.13 -10.91
C LYS A 21 -2.11 -6.13 -9.64
N GLU A 22 -0.80 -6.34 -9.79
CA GLU A 22 0.15 -6.31 -8.67
C GLU A 22 0.19 -4.94 -7.99
N LEU A 23 0.35 -3.85 -8.77
CA LEU A 23 0.33 -2.49 -8.24
C LEU A 23 -1.00 -2.16 -7.56
N TYR A 24 -2.11 -2.65 -8.10
CA TYR A 24 -3.45 -2.47 -7.54
C TYR A 24 -3.58 -3.19 -6.18
N GLU A 25 -3.15 -4.45 -6.09
CA GLU A 25 -3.19 -5.20 -4.83
C GLU A 25 -2.24 -4.59 -3.78
N LEU A 26 -1.04 -4.15 -4.17
CA LEU A 26 -0.13 -3.42 -3.29
C LEU A 26 -0.79 -2.14 -2.74
N LYS A 27 -1.41 -1.33 -3.62
CA LYS A 27 -2.11 -0.12 -3.18
C LYS A 27 -3.27 -0.44 -2.23
N LYS A 28 -4.02 -1.51 -2.52
CA LYS A 28 -5.11 -1.99 -1.66
C LYS A 28 -4.60 -2.43 -0.28
N GLN A 29 -3.45 -3.09 -0.19
CA GLN A 29 -2.80 -3.44 1.07
C GLN A 29 -2.40 -2.19 1.87
N LYS A 30 -1.77 -1.19 1.22
CA LYS A 30 -1.43 0.07 1.87
C LYS A 30 -2.66 0.80 2.42
N LEU A 31 -3.76 0.82 1.67
CA LEU A 31 -5.02 1.41 2.11
C LEU A 31 -5.65 0.65 3.30
N LYS A 32 -5.49 -0.67 3.39
CA LYS A 32 -5.94 -1.42 4.58
C LYS A 32 -5.21 -0.98 5.84
N ILE A 33 -3.91 -0.69 5.74
CA ILE A 33 -3.12 -0.16 6.86
C ILE A 33 -3.57 1.26 7.21
N ALA A 34 -3.71 2.13 6.20
CA ALA A 34 -4.18 3.50 6.38
C ALA A 34 -5.55 3.58 7.09
N LYS A 35 -6.48 2.68 6.74
CA LYS A 35 -7.80 2.59 7.40
C LYS A 35 -7.70 2.38 8.90
N LYS A 36 -6.77 1.56 9.39
CA LYS A 36 -6.58 1.34 10.83
C LYS A 36 -6.20 2.63 11.57
N ILE A 37 -5.39 3.46 10.92
CA ILE A 37 -4.96 4.76 11.45
C ILE A 37 -6.13 5.75 11.48
N ILE A 38 -6.91 5.79 10.40
CA ILE A 38 -8.11 6.62 10.31
C ILE A 38 -9.17 6.19 11.34
N GLU A 39 -9.40 4.89 11.50
CA GLU A 39 -10.32 4.32 12.49
C GLU A 39 -9.91 4.71 13.92
N TYR A 40 -8.61 4.61 14.24
CA TYR A 40 -8.09 5.09 15.52
C TYR A 40 -8.36 6.59 15.69
N ARG A 41 -8.01 7.40 14.69
CA ARG A 41 -8.20 8.85 14.73
C ARG A 41 -9.66 9.24 14.99
N ILE A 42 -10.60 8.60 14.29
CA ILE A 42 -12.05 8.82 14.46
C ILE A 42 -12.52 8.35 15.83
N LYS A 43 -12.11 7.15 16.28
CA LYS A 43 -12.48 6.58 17.58
C LYS A 43 -12.13 7.51 18.75
N TYR A 44 -11.01 8.22 18.66
CA TYR A 44 -10.54 9.15 19.68
C TYR A 44 -10.88 10.63 19.37
N ASN A 45 -11.71 10.89 18.37
CA ASN A 45 -12.15 12.22 17.95
C ASN A 45 -10.99 13.21 17.71
N LEU A 46 -9.91 12.73 17.08
CA LEU A 46 -8.71 13.52 16.79
C LEU A 46 -8.76 14.11 15.39
N THR A 47 -8.30 15.35 15.24
CA THR A 47 -7.91 15.85 13.93
C THR A 47 -6.61 15.18 13.47
N GLN A 48 -6.32 15.29 12.18
CA GLN A 48 -5.07 14.77 11.63
C GLN A 48 -3.86 15.45 12.28
N SER A 49 -3.90 16.77 12.51
CA SER A 49 -2.83 17.50 13.19
C SER A 49 -2.64 17.02 14.64
N GLN A 50 -3.72 16.82 15.39
CA GLN A 50 -3.65 16.35 16.78
C GLN A 50 -3.05 14.95 16.90
N LEU A 51 -3.43 14.02 16.01
CA LEU A 51 -2.83 12.69 16.01
C LEU A 51 -1.33 12.75 15.64
N ALA A 52 -0.98 13.56 14.63
CA ALA A 52 0.40 13.74 14.21
C ALA A 52 1.29 14.29 15.33
N GLU A 53 0.79 15.31 16.05
CA GLU A 53 1.47 15.90 17.22
C GLU A 53 1.71 14.87 18.32
N ARG A 54 0.69 14.07 18.68
CA ARG A 54 0.83 13.01 19.70
C ARG A 54 1.85 11.94 19.33
N ILE A 55 1.97 11.62 18.04
CA ILE A 55 2.96 10.67 17.52
C ILE A 55 4.34 11.33 17.40
N GLY A 56 4.43 12.66 17.37
CA GLY A 56 5.65 13.40 17.08
C GLY A 56 6.08 13.23 15.61
N ILE A 57 5.16 13.45 14.68
CA ILE A 57 5.41 13.57 13.23
C ILE A 57 4.65 14.80 12.68
N THR A 58 4.95 15.20 11.44
CA THR A 58 4.22 16.29 10.79
C THR A 58 2.82 15.83 10.34
N GLN A 59 1.85 16.76 10.32
CA GLN A 59 0.52 16.49 9.76
C GLN A 59 0.60 16.06 8.28
N GLN A 60 1.53 16.64 7.51
CA GLN A 60 1.76 16.25 6.12
C GLN A 60 2.20 14.79 6.00
N HIS A 61 3.09 14.32 6.89
CA HIS A 61 3.50 12.90 6.92
C HIS A 61 2.33 12.00 7.29
N LEU A 62 1.53 12.36 8.30
CA LEU A 62 0.34 11.58 8.64
C LEU A 62 -0.66 11.54 7.47
N SER A 63 -0.83 12.65 6.74
CA SER A 63 -1.70 12.72 5.56
C SER A 63 -1.28 11.80 4.44
N LYS A 64 0.01 11.75 4.12
CA LYS A 64 0.53 10.78 3.15
C LYS A 64 0.25 9.35 3.60
N ILE A 65 0.46 9.05 4.88
CA ILE A 65 0.19 7.71 5.44
C ILE A 65 -1.30 7.34 5.35
N GLU A 66 -2.21 8.23 5.74
CA GLU A 66 -3.67 8.01 5.65
C GLU A 66 -4.17 7.86 4.19
N ASN A 67 -3.41 8.37 3.22
CA ASN A 67 -3.68 8.16 1.79
C ASN A 67 -3.01 6.91 1.20
N GLY A 68 -2.30 6.12 2.02
CA GLY A 68 -1.58 4.93 1.59
C GLY A 68 -0.25 5.23 0.87
N GLU A 69 0.28 6.42 1.05
CA GLU A 69 1.52 6.91 0.45
C GLU A 69 2.63 6.99 1.52
N PHE A 70 3.18 5.85 1.90
CA PHE A 70 4.34 5.80 2.79
C PHE A 70 5.52 5.10 2.12
N SER A 71 6.67 5.79 2.14
CA SER A 71 7.96 5.31 1.63
C SER A 71 8.94 4.97 2.76
N ASN A 72 8.76 5.55 3.94
CA ASN A 72 9.61 5.30 5.10
C ASN A 72 8.90 4.31 6.06
N ILE A 73 9.47 3.11 6.19
CA ILE A 73 8.95 2.05 7.06
C ILE A 73 9.04 2.44 8.55
N LEU A 74 10.08 3.16 8.97
CA LEU A 74 10.28 3.57 10.37
C LEU A 74 9.16 4.52 10.82
N THR A 75 8.76 5.46 9.96
CA THR A 75 7.64 6.36 10.25
C THR A 75 6.34 5.58 10.37
N LEU A 76 6.11 4.60 9.48
CA LEU A 76 4.93 3.75 9.56
C LEU A 76 4.91 2.91 10.85
N GLU A 77 6.04 2.31 11.22
CA GLU A 77 6.20 1.55 12.46
C GLU A 77 5.90 2.42 13.68
N LYS A 78 6.45 3.63 13.75
CA LYS A 78 6.17 4.59 14.83
C LYS A 78 4.68 4.88 14.97
N VAL A 79 4.00 5.15 13.85
CA VAL A 79 2.56 5.40 13.84
C VAL A 79 1.79 4.16 14.29
N LEU A 80 2.11 2.98 13.74
CA LEU A 80 1.42 1.73 14.08
C LEU A 80 1.61 1.35 15.55
N LEU A 81 2.83 1.47 16.09
CA LEU A 81 3.10 1.20 17.50
C LEU A 81 2.28 2.10 18.40
N PHE A 82 2.19 3.39 18.07
CA PHE A 82 1.37 4.35 18.83
C PHE A 82 -0.11 3.96 18.88
N ILE A 83 -0.65 3.40 17.79
CA ILE A 83 -2.07 2.99 17.71
C ILE A 83 -2.31 1.51 18.10
N GLY A 84 -1.32 0.84 18.70
CA GLY A 84 -1.46 -0.54 19.19
C GLY A 84 -1.30 -1.64 18.12
N TYR A 85 -0.60 -1.35 17.03
CA TYR A 85 -0.31 -2.28 15.94
C TYR A 85 1.20 -2.45 15.74
N LYS A 86 1.60 -3.51 15.02
CA LYS A 86 2.99 -3.75 14.61
C LYS A 86 3.07 -4.16 13.15
N VAL A 87 4.22 -3.93 12.53
CA VAL A 87 4.52 -4.41 11.18
C VAL A 87 4.95 -5.88 11.24
N LYS A 88 4.47 -6.69 10.28
CA LYS A 88 4.97 -8.04 10.00
C LYS A 88 5.39 -8.09 8.54
N ILE A 89 6.68 -8.31 8.29
CA ILE A 89 7.26 -8.38 6.95
C ILE A 89 7.36 -9.86 6.54
N THR A 90 7.00 -10.17 5.29
CA THR A 90 7.11 -11.53 4.74
C THR A 90 7.50 -11.42 3.27
N ALA A 91 8.52 -12.16 2.86
CA ALA A 91 8.89 -12.28 1.45
C ALA A 91 7.95 -13.29 0.77
N VAL A 92 7.43 -12.94 -0.40
CA VAL A 92 6.57 -13.81 -1.21
C VAL A 92 7.11 -13.87 -2.64
N PRO A 93 7.03 -15.04 -3.31
CA PRO A 93 7.50 -15.16 -4.68
C PRO A 93 6.64 -14.33 -5.63
N LEU A 94 7.28 -13.68 -6.61
CA LEU A 94 6.58 -13.01 -7.69
C LEU A 94 6.00 -14.03 -8.68
N PRO A 95 4.80 -13.80 -9.25
CA PRO A 95 4.31 -14.59 -10.38
C PRO A 95 5.25 -14.52 -11.59
N THR A 96 5.57 -15.66 -12.19
CA THR A 96 6.48 -15.78 -13.35
C THR A 96 6.12 -14.86 -14.53
N LYS A 97 4.81 -14.64 -14.76
CA LYS A 97 4.31 -13.73 -15.81
C LYS A 97 4.70 -12.27 -15.58
N ILE A 98 4.89 -11.86 -14.32
CA ILE A 98 5.30 -10.49 -13.94
C ILE A 98 6.81 -10.34 -14.10
N ILE A 99 7.57 -11.36 -13.70
CA ILE A 99 9.05 -11.35 -13.78
C ILE A 99 9.52 -11.03 -15.20
N LYS A 100 8.93 -11.66 -16.23
CA LYS A 100 9.27 -11.41 -17.64
C LYS A 100 9.00 -9.97 -18.10
N ARG A 101 8.19 -9.21 -17.38
CA ARG A 101 7.79 -7.84 -17.72
C ARG A 101 8.45 -6.76 -16.86
N VAL A 102 8.81 -7.09 -15.62
CA VAL A 102 9.38 -6.15 -14.64
C VAL A 102 10.90 -6.21 -14.61
N LEU A 103 11.50 -7.39 -14.81
CA LEU A 103 12.94 -7.53 -14.82
C LEU A 103 13.47 -7.33 -16.26
N PRO A 104 14.47 -6.46 -16.47
CA PRO A 104 15.14 -6.37 -17.75
C PRO A 104 15.75 -7.74 -18.12
N PRO A 105 15.78 -8.12 -19.41
CA PRO A 105 16.17 -9.45 -19.87
C PRO A 105 17.59 -9.89 -19.46
N LYS A 106 18.45 -8.95 -19.03
CA LYS A 106 19.78 -9.26 -18.49
C LYS A 106 19.74 -9.92 -17.10
N ILE A 107 18.72 -9.68 -16.27
CA ILE A 107 18.61 -10.26 -14.91
C ILE A 107 18.10 -11.72 -14.98
N THR A 108 17.24 -12.03 -15.95
CA THR A 108 16.66 -13.38 -16.13
C THR A 108 17.71 -14.45 -16.46
N LYS A 109 18.88 -14.06 -17.00
CA LYS A 109 20.00 -14.98 -17.30
C LYS A 109 20.88 -15.31 -16.08
N LEU A 110 20.81 -14.54 -14.99
CA LEU A 110 21.65 -14.74 -13.79
C LEU A 110 21.00 -15.68 -12.74
N HIS A 111 19.71 -15.99 -12.84
CA HIS A 111 19.02 -16.88 -11.92
C HIS A 111 18.17 -17.91 -12.70
N PRO A 112 18.72 -19.12 -13.00
CA PRO A 112 18.02 -20.15 -13.76
C PRO A 112 16.78 -20.72 -13.04
N GLN A 113 16.61 -20.48 -11.74
CA GLN A 113 15.48 -20.97 -10.94
C GLN A 113 14.16 -20.20 -11.18
N ILE A 114 14.15 -19.22 -12.10
CA ILE A 114 13.01 -18.32 -12.36
C ILE A 114 12.48 -18.45 -13.82
N ALA A 115 13.17 -19.21 -14.68
CA ALA A 115 12.87 -19.33 -16.12
C ALA A 115 11.68 -20.24 -16.44
#